data_AF-A0A7C2XNA8-F1
#
_entry.id   AF-A0A7C2XNA8-F1
#
_cell.length_a   1.000
_cell.length_b   1.000
_cell.length_c   1.000
_cell.angle_alpha   90.00
_cell.angle_beta   90.00
_cell.angle_gamma   90.00
#
_symmetry.space_group_name_H-M   'P 1'
#
loop_
_entity.id
_entity.type
_entity.pdbx_description
1 polymer ?
#
loop_
_entity_poly.entity_id
_entity_poly.type
_entity_poly.pdbx_seq_one_letter_code
_entity_poly.pdbx_strand_id
1 'polypeptide(L)'
;MGILVNIFWVYYASALYPNADLPSTVFIGMVLNLFIAYVYWMLASAMPRTGGDYVYVSRIFHPALGFMENLMFVVIMISWAGLFPQLIASQALQMIFANVYMVTNNSYYLSIAQ
;
A
#
# COMPACT_ATOMS: atom_id res chain seq x y z
N MET A 1 2.82 -2.17 5.71
CA MET A 1 1.73 -1.21 5.38
C MET A 1 0.53 -1.51 6.26
N GLY A 2 -0.07 -0.49 6.91
CA GLY A 2 -1.16 -0.70 7.88
C GLY A 2 -2.45 -1.28 7.28
N ILE A 3 -3.37 -1.73 8.13
CA ILE A 3 -4.62 -2.38 7.71
C ILE A 3 -5.50 -1.47 6.84
N LEU A 4 -5.45 -0.15 7.07
CA LEU A 4 -6.20 0.85 6.31
C LEU A 4 -5.82 0.89 4.83
N VAL A 5 -4.54 0.69 4.50
CA VAL A 5 -4.07 0.67 3.10
C VAL A 5 -4.56 -0.60 2.40
N ASN A 6 -4.72 -1.71 3.12
CA ASN A 6 -5.24 -2.94 2.53
C ASN A 6 -6.73 -2.83 2.17
N ILE A 7 -7.53 -2.12 2.97
CA ILE A 7 -8.96 -1.89 2.67
C ILE A 7 -9.11 -1.12 1.35
N PHE A 8 -8.26 -0.12 1.14
CA PHE A 8 -8.23 0.64 -0.11
C PHE A 8 -7.99 -0.26 -1.34
N TRP A 9 -7.07 -1.24 -1.24
CA TRP A 9 -6.80 -2.17 -2.34
C TRP A 9 -7.92 -3.18 -2.57
N VAL A 10 -8.64 -3.59 -1.52
CA VAL A 10 -9.83 -4.46 -1.66
C VAL A 10 -10.96 -3.74 -2.42
N TYR A 11 -11.16 -2.44 -2.16
CA TYR A 11 -12.10 -1.62 -2.93
C TYR A 11 -11.72 -1.53 -4.41
N TYR A 12 -10.44 -1.35 -4.71
CA TYR A 12 -9.95 -1.35 -6.10
C TYR A 12 -10.12 -2.71 -6.78
N ALA A 13 -9.84 -3.80 -6.07
CA ALA A 13 -9.98 -5.15 -6.59
C ALA A 13 -11.45 -5.50 -6.93
N SER A 14 -12.42 -5.03 -6.12
CA SER A 14 -13.84 -5.23 -6.41
C SER A 14 -14.32 -4.44 -7.64
N ALA A 15 -13.78 -3.25 -7.86
CA ALA A 15 -14.09 -2.43 -9.03
C ALA A 15 -13.50 -2.99 -10.33
N LEU A 16 -12.27 -3.54 -10.27
CA LEU A 16 -11.56 -4.07 -11.44
C LEU A 16 -11.98 -5.50 -11.81
N TYR A 17 -12.35 -6.32 -10.83
CA TYR A 17 -12.70 -7.73 -11.03
C TYR A 17 -14.09 -8.04 -10.43
N PRO A 18 -15.17 -7.63 -11.12
CA PRO A 18 -16.52 -7.98 -10.69
C PRO A 18 -16.68 -9.51 -10.68
N ASN A 19 -17.16 -10.06 -9.55
CA ASN A 19 -17.33 -11.50 -9.24
C ASN A 19 -16.10 -12.24 -8.68
N ALA A 20 -14.99 -11.58 -8.40
CA ALA A 20 -13.88 -12.22 -7.70
C ALA A 20 -14.24 -12.50 -6.22
N ASP A 21 -13.83 -13.67 -5.72
CA ASP A 21 -13.95 -14.02 -4.30
C ASP A 21 -12.85 -13.31 -3.47
N LEU A 22 -13.14 -12.07 -3.08
CA LEU A 22 -12.20 -11.21 -2.36
C LEU A 22 -11.86 -11.73 -0.95
N PRO A 23 -12.81 -12.24 -0.13
CA PRO A 23 -12.48 -12.80 1.18
C PRO A 23 -11.42 -13.92 1.12
N SER A 24 -11.57 -14.86 0.19
CA SER A 24 -10.64 -16.00 0.09
C SER A 24 -9.24 -15.56 -0.36
N THR A 25 -9.15 -14.63 -1.32
CA THR A 25 -7.85 -14.10 -1.78
C THR A 25 -7.10 -13.36 -0.67
N VAL A 26 -7.80 -12.54 0.11
CA VAL A 26 -7.22 -11.86 1.28
C VAL A 26 -6.77 -12.86 2.34
N PHE A 27 -7.57 -13.90 2.61
CA PHE A 27 -7.22 -14.92 3.59
C PHE A 27 -5.95 -15.66 3.20
N ILE A 28 -5.83 -16.08 1.94
CA ILE A 28 -4.63 -16.73 1.41
C ILE A 28 -3.41 -15.80 1.52
N GLY A 29 -3.56 -14.53 1.13
CA GLY A 29 -2.49 -13.53 1.23
C GLY A 29 -2.05 -13.26 2.67
N MET A 30 -2.99 -13.28 3.62
CA MET A 30 -2.70 -13.13 5.05
C MET A 30 -1.86 -14.30 5.57
N VAL A 31 -2.26 -15.54 5.25
CA VAL A 31 -1.53 -16.74 5.67
C VAL A 31 -0.10 -16.74 5.14
N LEU A 32 0.09 -16.37 3.86
CA LEU A 32 1.43 -16.25 3.27
C LEU A 32 2.28 -15.17 3.96
N ASN A 33 1.69 -14.03 4.31
CA ASN A 33 2.40 -12.96 5.01
C ASN A 33 2.81 -13.35 6.45
N LEU A 34 2.09 -14.24 7.11
CA LEU A 34 2.46 -14.70 8.45
C LEU A 34 3.82 -15.39 8.47
N PHE A 35 4.17 -16.14 7.43
CA PHE A 35 5.50 -16.76 7.32
C PHE A 35 6.61 -15.71 7.22
N ILE A 36 6.39 -14.67 6.42
CA ILE A 36 7.33 -13.55 6.29
C ILE A 36 7.46 -12.82 7.63
N ALA A 37 6.33 -12.48 8.25
CA ALA A 37 6.30 -11.82 9.56
C ALA A 37 7.04 -12.63 10.64
N TYR A 38 6.93 -13.96 10.61
CA TYR A 38 7.66 -14.84 11.51
C TYR A 38 9.18 -14.77 11.30
N VAL A 39 9.66 -14.78 10.06
CA VAL A 39 11.10 -14.61 9.77
C VAL A 39 11.58 -13.24 10.26
N TYR A 40 10.82 -12.18 10.01
CA TYR A 40 11.15 -10.84 10.49
C TYR A 40 11.15 -10.74 12.02
N TRP A 41 10.25 -11.44 12.70
CA TRP A 41 10.25 -11.55 14.15
C TRP A 41 11.52 -12.23 14.67
N MET A 42 11.93 -13.34 14.03
CA MET A 42 13.20 -14.01 14.35
C MET A 42 14.39 -13.07 14.15
N LEU A 43 14.47 -12.37 13.01
CA LEU A 43 15.55 -11.42 12.71
C LEU A 43 15.60 -10.25 13.70
N ALA A 44 14.45 -9.69 14.07
CA ALA A 44 14.34 -8.64 15.06
C ALA A 44 14.78 -9.10 16.45
N SER A 45 14.46 -10.34 16.83
CA SER A 45 14.91 -10.93 18.10
C SER A 45 16.42 -11.19 18.13
N ALA A 46 17.00 -11.62 17.01
CA ALA A 46 18.43 -11.90 16.89
C ALA A 46 19.29 -10.63 16.81
N MET A 47 18.75 -9.54 16.26
CA MET A 47 19.46 -8.27 16.05
C MET A 47 18.74 -7.08 16.71
N PRO A 48 18.66 -7.02 18.05
CA PRO A 48 17.77 -6.08 18.77
C PRO A 48 18.20 -4.60 18.73
N ARG A 49 19.45 -4.31 18.35
CA ARG A 49 20.03 -2.96 18.43
C ARG A 49 19.80 -2.11 17.17
N THR A 50 19.61 -2.77 16.03
CA THR A 50 19.54 -2.13 14.72
C THR A 50 18.68 -3.03 13.83
N GLY A 51 17.57 -2.48 13.34
CA GLY A 51 16.60 -3.19 12.52
C GLY A 51 16.46 -2.56 11.14
N GLY A 52 15.86 -3.33 10.23
CA GLY A 52 15.60 -2.91 8.85
C GLY A 52 16.18 -3.90 7.84
N ASP A 53 15.51 -4.03 6.70
CA ASP A 53 15.80 -5.04 5.67
C ASP A 53 17.24 -4.98 5.22
N TYR A 54 17.74 -3.77 4.95
CA TYR A 54 19.15 -3.53 4.66
C TYR A 54 20.08 -4.10 5.76
N VAL A 55 19.79 -3.82 7.04
CA VAL A 55 20.63 -4.25 8.17
C VAL A 55 20.62 -5.77 8.31
N TYR A 56 19.46 -6.40 8.17
CA TYR A 56 19.34 -7.85 8.27
C TYR A 56 20.06 -8.56 7.11
N VAL A 57 19.83 -8.10 5.87
CA VAL A 57 20.41 -8.71 4.66
C VAL A 57 21.91 -8.46 4.58
N SER A 58 22.38 -7.25 4.88
CA SER A 58 23.80 -6.89 4.83
C SER A 58 24.66 -7.70 5.82
N ARG A 59 24.10 -8.08 6.98
CA ARG A 59 24.80 -8.87 8.01
C ARG A 59 24.79 -10.38 7.75
N ILE A 60 23.77 -10.89 7.06
CA ILE A 60 23.62 -12.34 6.79
C ILE A 60 24.37 -12.74 5.52
N PHE A 61 24.26 -11.96 4.44
CA PHE A 61 24.83 -12.32 3.14
C PHE A 61 26.08 -11.51 2.81
N HIS A 62 25.89 -10.24 2.43
CA HIS A 62 26.97 -9.33 2.08
C HIS A 62 26.45 -7.90 2.04
N PRO A 63 27.22 -6.88 2.47
CA PRO A 63 26.77 -5.47 2.44
C PRO A 63 26.30 -4.98 1.08
N ALA A 64 26.96 -5.40 -0.01
CA ALA A 64 26.56 -5.03 -1.37
C ALA A 64 25.18 -5.57 -1.77
N LEU A 65 24.83 -6.79 -1.33
CA LEU A 65 23.51 -7.38 -1.61
C LEU A 65 22.41 -6.69 -0.81
N GLY A 66 22.69 -6.35 0.45
CA GLY A 66 21.78 -5.51 1.24
C GLY A 66 21.54 -4.16 0.57
N PHE A 67 22.59 -3.53 0.03
CA PHE A 67 22.44 -2.26 -0.69
C PHE A 67 21.61 -2.42 -1.98
N MET A 68 21.84 -3.48 -2.77
CA MET A 68 21.08 -3.74 -3.99
C MET A 68 19.60 -3.98 -3.70
N GLU A 69 19.27 -4.78 -2.68
CA GLU A 69 17.90 -5.04 -2.23
C GLU A 69 17.21 -3.72 -1.84
N ASN A 70 17.88 -2.91 -1.01
CA ASN A 70 17.30 -1.67 -0.53
C ASN A 70 17.14 -0.63 -1.66
N LEU A 71 18.09 -0.58 -2.60
CA LEU A 71 18.02 0.29 -3.76
C LEU A 71 16.86 -0.10 -4.69
N MET A 72 16.66 -1.40 -4.93
CA MET A 72 15.52 -1.90 -5.69
C MET A 72 14.20 -1.50 -5.02
N PHE A 73 14.12 -1.62 -3.70
CA PHE A 73 12.94 -1.21 -2.95
C PHE A 73 12.64 0.29 -3.08
N VAL A 74 13.67 1.15 -3.04
CA VAL A 74 13.51 2.60 -3.27
C VAL A 74 12.97 2.89 -4.67
N VAL A 75 13.49 2.21 -5.72
CA VAL A 75 13.01 2.39 -7.09
C VAL A 75 11.53 2.01 -7.22
N ILE A 76 11.11 0.91 -6.59
CA ILE A 76 9.71 0.51 -6.54
C ILE A 76 8.89 1.60 -5.81
N MET A 77 9.36 2.10 -4.66
CA MET A 77 8.59 3.12 -3.94
C MET A 77 8.43 4.42 -4.72
N ILE A 78 9.40 4.82 -5.53
CA ILE A 78 9.29 5.97 -6.44
C ILE A 78 8.21 5.72 -7.50
N SER A 79 8.13 4.51 -8.08
CA SER A 79 7.09 4.20 -9.07
C SER A 79 5.69 4.28 -8.48
N TRP A 80 5.54 4.00 -7.19
CA TRP A 80 4.28 4.10 -6.46
C TRP A 80 3.99 5.51 -5.93
N ALA A 81 5.00 6.35 -5.74
CA ALA A 81 4.84 7.71 -5.21
C ALA A 81 3.96 8.59 -6.10
N GLY A 82 3.96 8.37 -7.42
CA GLY A 82 3.12 9.11 -8.37
C GLY A 82 1.65 8.70 -8.35
N LEU A 83 1.34 7.48 -7.91
CA LEU A 83 -0.03 6.95 -7.92
C LEU A 83 -0.91 7.63 -6.88
N PHE A 84 -0.42 7.84 -5.66
CA PHE A 84 -1.24 8.39 -4.57
C PHE A 84 -1.75 9.82 -4.81
N PRO A 85 -0.93 10.79 -5.26
CA PRO A 85 -1.40 12.14 -5.58
C PRO A 85 -2.45 12.16 -6.70
N GLN A 86 -2.24 11.36 -7.76
CA GLN A 86 -3.19 11.23 -8.86
C GLN A 86 -4.55 10.74 -8.36
N LEU A 87 -4.54 9.79 -7.44
CA LEU A 87 -5.74 9.14 -6.91
C LEU A 87 -6.52 10.06 -5.97
N ILE A 88 -5.82 10.85 -5.16
CA ILE A 88 -6.42 11.89 -4.33
C ILE A 88 -7.10 12.95 -5.21
N ALA A 89 -6.42 13.41 -6.27
CA ALA A 89 -6.95 14.44 -7.17
C ALA A 89 -8.17 13.95 -7.96
N SER A 90 -8.11 12.73 -8.52
CA SER A 90 -9.15 12.20 -9.42
C SER A 90 -10.30 11.50 -8.72
N GLN A 91 -10.12 10.91 -7.54
CA GLN A 91 -11.18 10.14 -6.90
C GLN A 91 -11.67 10.76 -5.60
N ALA A 92 -10.76 11.12 -4.70
CA ALA A 92 -11.15 11.65 -3.40
C ALA A 92 -11.77 13.05 -3.53
N LEU A 93 -11.11 13.95 -4.27
CA LEU A 93 -11.55 15.34 -4.40
C LEU A 93 -12.86 15.46 -5.18
N GLN A 94 -13.00 14.69 -6.28
CA GLN A 94 -14.24 14.63 -7.05
C GLN A 94 -15.42 14.12 -6.21
N MET A 95 -15.23 13.06 -5.43
CA MET A 95 -16.27 12.53 -4.54
C MET A 95 -16.68 13.54 -3.47
N ILE A 96 -15.75 14.30 -2.89
CA ILE A 96 -16.09 15.32 -1.89
C ILE A 96 -16.97 16.41 -2.50
N PHE A 97 -16.56 16.97 -3.64
CA PHE A 97 -17.33 18.04 -4.28
C PHE A 97 -18.68 17.57 -4.82
N ALA A 98 -18.78 16.32 -5.30
CA ALA A 98 -20.05 15.72 -5.68
C ALA A 98 -21.01 15.55 -4.49
N ASN A 99 -20.52 15.14 -3.31
CA ASN A 99 -21.36 15.03 -2.12
C ASN A 99 -21.80 16.41 -1.58
N VAL A 100 -20.93 17.41 -1.63
CA VAL A 100 -21.28 18.80 -1.25
C VAL A 100 -22.34 19.39 -2.19
N TYR A 101 -22.27 19.08 -3.50
CA TYR A 101 -23.33 19.40 -4.44
C TYR A 101 -24.67 18.78 -4.02
N MET A 102 -24.70 17.49 -3.67
CA MET A 102 -25.95 16.82 -3.28
C MET A 102 -26.60 17.43 -2.03
N VAL A 103 -25.80 17.91 -1.07
CA VAL A 103 -26.32 18.54 0.16
C VAL A 103 -26.73 20.00 -0.06
N THR A 104 -25.96 20.74 -0.86
CA THR A 104 -26.13 22.19 -1.01
C THR A 104 -27.00 22.57 -2.21
N ASN A 105 -27.27 21.64 -3.14
CA ASN A 105 -27.93 21.85 -4.44
C ASN A 105 -27.29 22.97 -5.30
N ASN A 106 -26.03 23.34 -5.03
CA ASN A 106 -25.33 24.40 -5.75
C ASN A 106 -24.46 23.80 -6.86
N SER A 107 -24.83 24.06 -8.12
CA SER A 107 -24.20 23.54 -9.34
C SER A 107 -22.73 23.92 -9.53
N TYR A 108 -22.24 24.95 -8.83
CA TYR A 108 -20.82 25.32 -8.85
C TYR A 108 -19.91 24.17 -8.39
N TYR A 109 -20.28 23.45 -7.34
CA TYR A 109 -19.47 22.35 -6.81
C TYR A 109 -19.42 21.15 -7.76
N LEU A 110 -20.44 20.97 -8.61
CA LEU A 110 -20.43 19.94 -9.64
C LEU A 110 -19.47 20.27 -10.79
N SER A 111 -19.34 21.56 -11.15
CA SER A 111 -18.41 21.99 -12.21
C SER A 111 -16.94 21.85 -11.83
N ILE A 112 -16.61 21.85 -10.54
CA ILE A 112 -15.23 21.66 -10.03
C ILE A 112 -14.94 20.18 -9.75
N ALA A 113 -15.99 19.36 -9.63
CA ALA A 113 -15.87 17.92 -9.39
C ALA A 113 -15.55 17.12 -10.66
N GLN A 114 -15.69 17.70 -11.86
CA GLN A 114 -15.35 17.08 -13.14
C GLN A 114 -13.84 17.18 -13.41
#